data_AF-A0AAD9LVW2-F1
#
_entry.id   AF-A0AAD9LVW2-F1
#
_cell.length_a   1.000
_cell.length_b   1.000
_cell.length_c   1.000
_cell.angle_alpha   90.00
_cell.angle_beta   90.00
_cell.angle_gamma   90.00
#
_symmetry.space_group_name_H-M   'P 1'
#
loop_
_entity.id
_entity.type
_entity.pdbx_description
1 polymer ?
#
loop_
_entity_poly.entity_id
_entity_poly.type
_entity_poly.pdbx_seq_one_letter_code
_entity_poly.pdbx_strand_id
1 'polypeptide(L)'
;MTTTCGCCQRKLQLLMIIPCGHLCCADCIEDRYTEVGASCFFCKEVYEPEVFQELQPGFDFREVDDSSKENNSTTNTSGQQKSSGCQVVQGSSQSQSPNRHYWTVDASKIFYAAARIRELKKEFAHRSACLGSNQPKKARYVKVIIFSQFTEIIWRTKLAFEQQKIPTANFITRVAPKARMRALKRFREDPSLNVLLLSEMGSHGLDLSFVTHVFLMEQIWDKSLEQ
;
A
#
# COMPACT_ATOMS: atom_id res chain seq x y z
N MET A 1 25.37 -0.87 -17.27
CA MET A 1 25.70 0.02 -16.12
C MET A 1 25.83 -0.86 -14.88
N THR A 2 26.76 -0.58 -13.98
CA THR A 2 26.97 -1.37 -12.74
C THR A 2 26.72 -0.50 -11.52
N THR A 3 26.11 -1.06 -10.48
CA THR A 3 25.82 -0.39 -9.21
C THR A 3 26.64 -1.04 -8.09
N THR A 4 27.07 -0.27 -7.09
CA THR A 4 27.86 -0.77 -5.97
C THR A 4 26.98 -1.38 -4.88
N CYS A 5 27.29 -2.63 -4.49
CA CYS A 5 26.71 -3.24 -3.31
C CYS A 5 27.07 -2.42 -2.08
N GLY A 6 26.08 -2.13 -1.25
CA GLY A 6 26.31 -1.30 -0.10
C GLY A 6 27.08 -1.93 1.06
N CYS A 7 27.05 -3.25 1.18
CA CYS A 7 27.80 -3.99 2.20
C CYS A 7 29.25 -4.24 1.75
N CYS A 8 29.45 -4.98 0.66
CA CYS A 8 30.79 -5.41 0.21
C CYS A 8 31.45 -4.49 -0.83
N GLN A 9 30.79 -3.40 -1.25
CA GLN A 9 31.31 -2.41 -2.22
C GLN A 9 31.65 -2.97 -3.62
N ARG A 10 31.29 -4.23 -3.91
CA ARG A 10 31.43 -4.84 -5.24
C ARG A 10 30.50 -4.15 -6.25
N LYS A 11 31.01 -3.85 -7.44
CA LYS A 11 30.21 -3.33 -8.57
C LYS A 11 29.55 -4.48 -9.31
N LEU A 12 28.22 -4.53 -9.29
CA LEU A 12 27.42 -5.61 -9.86
C LEU A 12 26.37 -5.04 -10.81
N GLN A 13 25.93 -5.85 -11.77
CA GLN A 13 24.83 -5.47 -12.66
C GLN A 13 23.47 -5.59 -11.98
N LEU A 14 23.35 -6.53 -11.04
CA LEU A 14 22.13 -6.80 -10.28
C LEU A 14 22.42 -6.67 -8.78
N LEU A 15 21.56 -5.92 -8.09
CA LEU A 15 21.52 -5.80 -6.64
C LEU A 15 20.08 -5.97 -6.19
N MET A 16 19.91 -6.53 -5.00
CA MET A 16 18.63 -6.72 -4.35
C MET A 16 18.25 -5.44 -3.58
N ILE A 17 16.96 -5.10 -3.62
CA ILE A 17 16.41 -3.95 -2.90
C ILE A 17 15.84 -4.44 -1.57
N ILE A 18 16.42 -4.01 -0.46
CA ILE A 18 15.89 -4.27 0.89
C ILE A 18 14.64 -3.37 1.11
N PRO A 19 13.63 -3.74 1.91
CA PRO A 19 12.40 -2.94 2.07
C PRO A 19 12.60 -1.49 2.53
N CYS A 20 13.73 -1.19 3.18
CA CYS A 20 14.14 0.16 3.53
C CYS A 20 14.75 0.98 2.36
N GLY A 21 14.88 0.39 1.17
CA GLY A 21 15.40 1.02 -0.06
C GLY A 21 16.92 0.88 -0.27
N HIS A 22 17.66 0.30 0.66
CA HIS A 22 19.11 0.07 0.49
C HIS A 22 19.40 -1.08 -0.47
N LEU A 23 20.50 -0.98 -1.21
CA LEU A 23 20.92 -1.95 -2.22
C LEU A 23 22.07 -2.83 -1.72
N CYS A 24 21.87 -4.14 -1.74
CA CYS A 24 22.90 -5.14 -1.39
C CYS A 24 22.90 -6.27 -2.41
N CYS A 25 24.03 -6.97 -2.55
CA CYS A 25 24.10 -8.17 -3.38
C CYS A 25 23.43 -9.36 -2.68
N ALA A 26 23.06 -10.39 -3.45
CA ALA A 26 22.41 -11.59 -2.93
C ALA A 26 23.25 -12.24 -1.80
N ASP A 27 24.55 -12.48 -2.06
CA ASP A 27 25.46 -13.10 -1.09
C ASP A 27 25.43 -12.37 0.26
N CYS A 28 25.55 -11.03 0.26
CA CYS A 28 25.55 -10.28 1.52
C CYS A 28 24.21 -10.44 2.26
N ILE A 29 23.08 -10.36 1.54
CA ILE A 29 21.76 -10.50 2.19
C ILE A 29 21.60 -11.89 2.80
N GLU A 30 22.05 -12.94 2.10
CA GLU A 30 22.03 -14.32 2.59
C GLU A 30 22.90 -14.50 3.84
N ASP A 31 24.14 -13.98 3.83
CA ASP A 31 25.04 -13.98 4.98
C ASP A 31 24.37 -13.31 6.19
N ARG A 32 23.76 -12.14 5.97
CA ARG A 32 23.07 -11.39 7.03
C ARG A 32 21.87 -12.13 7.60
N TYR A 33 21.09 -12.72 6.70
CA TYR A 33 19.90 -13.46 7.06
C TYR A 33 20.28 -14.66 7.94
N THR A 34 21.36 -15.34 7.61
CA THR A 34 21.87 -16.50 8.36
C THR A 34 22.46 -16.10 9.71
N GLU A 35 23.24 -15.03 9.77
CA GLU A 35 23.93 -14.62 11.01
C GLU A 35 23.02 -13.88 12.00
N VAL A 36 22.12 -13.01 11.51
CA VAL A 36 21.36 -12.06 12.34
C VAL A 36 19.86 -12.10 12.06
N GLY A 37 19.43 -12.65 10.93
CA GLY A 37 18.03 -12.64 10.49
C GLY A 37 17.70 -11.47 9.56
N ALA A 38 16.43 -11.42 9.13
CA ALA A 38 15.88 -10.50 8.12
C ALA A 38 16.01 -9.02 8.51
N SER A 39 17.19 -8.44 8.27
CA SER A 39 17.52 -7.05 8.64
C SER A 39 18.46 -6.39 7.64
N CYS A 40 18.39 -5.07 7.53
CA CYS A 40 19.26 -4.30 6.64
C CYS A 40 20.69 -4.15 7.20
N PHE A 41 21.72 -4.24 6.37
CA PHE A 41 23.11 -3.94 6.80
C PHE A 41 23.33 -2.50 7.24
N PHE A 42 22.63 -1.55 6.61
CA PHE A 42 22.88 -0.13 6.80
C PHE A 42 22.08 0.45 7.95
N CYS A 43 20.76 0.43 7.82
CA CYS A 43 19.87 1.01 8.80
C CYS A 43 19.49 0.04 9.92
N LYS A 44 19.84 -1.25 9.80
CA LYS A 44 19.50 -2.31 10.76
C LYS A 44 18.00 -2.52 10.98
N GLU A 45 17.16 -1.95 10.10
CA GLU A 45 15.73 -2.18 10.14
C GLU A 45 15.43 -3.64 9.83
N VAL A 46 14.61 -4.24 10.70
CA VAL A 46 14.07 -5.58 10.54
C VAL A 46 12.90 -5.51 9.55
N TYR A 47 12.79 -6.52 8.69
CA TYR A 47 11.72 -6.61 7.71
C TYR A 47 11.13 -8.02 7.64
N GLU A 48 9.90 -8.11 7.15
CA GLU A 48 9.24 -9.39 6.88
C GLU A 48 9.79 -9.99 5.56
N PRO A 49 10.23 -11.26 5.54
CA PRO A 49 10.77 -11.91 4.33
C PRO A 49 9.82 -11.91 3.14
N GLU A 50 8.51 -11.97 3.39
CA GLU A 50 7.47 -11.90 2.36
C GLU A 50 7.52 -10.56 1.60
N VAL A 51 7.73 -9.45 2.32
CA VAL A 51 7.83 -8.12 1.71
C VAL A 51 9.10 -8.00 0.87
N PHE A 52 10.20 -8.61 1.31
CA PHE A 52 11.43 -8.68 0.53
C PHE A 52 11.23 -9.48 -0.77
N GLN A 53 10.52 -10.62 -0.69
CA GLN A 53 10.18 -11.47 -1.83
C GLN A 53 9.29 -10.73 -2.85
N GLU A 54 8.30 -9.96 -2.39
CA GLU A 54 7.42 -9.17 -3.27
C GLU A 54 8.17 -8.07 -4.05
N LEU A 55 9.28 -7.55 -3.50
CA LEU A 55 10.09 -6.52 -4.16
C LEU A 55 10.97 -7.08 -5.29
N GLN A 56 11.23 -8.39 -5.31
CA GLN A 56 12.13 -9.05 -6.27
C GLN A 56 11.39 -10.17 -7.02
N PRO A 57 10.37 -9.85 -7.85
CA PRO A 57 9.58 -10.86 -8.53
C PRO A 57 10.45 -11.70 -9.48
N GLY A 58 10.39 -13.02 -9.36
CA GLY A 58 11.16 -13.98 -10.17
C GLY A 58 12.42 -14.53 -9.51
N PHE A 59 12.72 -14.13 -8.27
CA PHE A 59 13.79 -14.71 -7.45
C PHE A 59 13.17 -15.35 -6.21
N ASP A 60 13.24 -16.66 -6.04
CA ASP A 60 12.76 -17.33 -4.84
C ASP A 60 13.85 -17.37 -3.77
N PHE A 61 13.69 -16.60 -2.70
CA PHE A 61 14.63 -16.59 -1.57
C PHE A 61 14.39 -17.74 -0.57
N ARG A 62 13.39 -18.59 -0.85
CA ARG A 62 13.07 -19.79 -0.07
C ARG A 62 13.42 -21.01 -0.90
N GLU A 63 14.64 -21.53 -0.75
CA GLU A 63 14.86 -22.94 -1.03
C GLU A 63 14.17 -23.74 0.07
N VAL A 64 13.14 -24.49 -0.29
CA VAL A 64 12.49 -25.45 0.59
C VAL A 64 13.46 -26.61 0.75
N ASP A 65 14.18 -26.65 1.88
CA ASP A 65 14.96 -27.83 2.24
C ASP A 65 13.99 -28.88 2.80
N ASP A 66 13.39 -29.64 1.89
CA ASP A 66 12.56 -30.79 2.20
C ASP A 66 13.49 -31.99 2.50
N SER A 67 13.89 -32.11 3.77
CA SER A 67 14.59 -33.28 4.28
C SER A 67 14.17 -33.58 5.72
N SER A 68 13.00 -34.20 5.80
CA SER A 68 12.52 -35.09 6.86
C SER A 68 13.56 -35.60 7.87
N LYS A 69 13.32 -35.39 9.18
CA LYS A 69 13.36 -36.44 10.21
C LYS A 69 12.39 -36.12 11.37
N GLU A 70 11.30 -36.87 11.43
CA GLU A 70 10.61 -37.18 12.68
C GLU A 70 11.58 -37.91 13.63
N ASN A 71 11.55 -37.57 14.91
CA ASN A 71 11.36 -38.54 15.99
C ASN A 71 11.16 -37.86 17.35
N ASN A 72 10.07 -38.26 18.01
CA ASN A 72 9.77 -38.04 19.42
C ASN A 72 10.90 -38.52 20.33
N SER A 73 11.15 -37.81 21.43
CA SER A 73 11.39 -38.40 22.77
C SER A 73 11.48 -37.33 23.87
N THR A 74 10.87 -37.68 24.99
CA THR A 74 10.56 -36.90 26.19
C THR A 74 11.74 -36.74 27.17
N THR A 75 11.55 -35.86 28.16
CA THR A 75 12.10 -35.81 29.53
C THR A 75 13.42 -35.06 29.85
N ASN A 76 13.21 -33.93 30.54
CA ASN A 76 13.69 -33.52 31.87
C ASN A 76 15.16 -33.08 32.15
N THR A 77 15.16 -31.89 32.78
CA THR A 77 15.89 -31.43 33.99
C THR A 77 17.22 -30.68 33.90
N SER A 78 17.13 -29.47 34.46
CA SER A 78 18.05 -28.75 35.37
C SER A 78 19.31 -28.06 34.84
N GLY A 79 19.21 -26.72 34.85
CA GLY A 79 20.08 -25.87 35.68
C GLY A 79 21.34 -25.30 35.01
N GLN A 80 21.34 -24.00 34.72
CA GLN A 80 22.07 -23.04 35.55
C GLN A 80 21.96 -21.61 35.00
N GLN A 81 21.56 -20.73 35.91
CA GLN A 81 21.59 -19.28 35.78
C GLN A 81 23.02 -18.79 35.58
N LYS A 82 23.23 -17.88 34.63
CA LYS A 82 24.15 -16.76 34.81
C LYS A 82 23.52 -15.47 34.30
N SER A 83 22.94 -14.77 35.25
CA SER A 83 22.61 -13.36 35.21
C SER A 83 23.87 -12.51 35.01
N SER A 84 23.89 -11.71 33.95
CA SER A 84 24.67 -10.48 33.91
C SER A 84 23.80 -9.41 33.26
N GLY A 85 23.18 -8.60 34.12
CA GLY A 85 22.39 -7.46 33.68
C GLY A 85 23.28 -6.41 33.04
N CYS A 86 22.80 -5.81 31.96
CA CYS A 86 23.15 -4.43 31.65
C CYS A 86 21.87 -3.67 31.30
N GLN A 87 21.82 -2.46 31.83
CA GLN A 87 20.63 -1.67 32.11
C GLN A 87 19.94 -1.19 30.84
N VAL A 88 18.60 -1.27 30.84
CA VAL A 88 17.74 -0.58 29.90
C VAL A 88 17.89 0.92 30.15
N VAL A 89 18.76 1.57 29.37
CA VAL A 89 18.81 3.03 29.30
C VAL A 89 17.63 3.48 28.45
N GLN A 90 16.59 3.96 29.11
CA GLN A 90 15.51 4.74 28.50
C GLN A 90 16.10 6.06 27.98
N GLY A 91 16.67 6.02 26.77
CA GLY A 91 17.03 7.19 26.00
C GLY A 91 15.87 7.54 25.08
N SER A 92 15.11 8.57 25.44
CA SER A 92 14.14 9.25 24.58
C SER A 92 14.85 9.81 23.33
N SER A 93 14.99 8.98 22.32
CA SER A 93 15.36 9.40 20.97
C SER A 93 14.11 9.23 20.13
N GLN A 94 13.54 10.37 19.76
CA GLN A 94 12.41 10.48 18.84
C GLN A 94 12.57 9.46 17.72
N SER A 95 11.60 8.56 17.57
CA SER A 95 11.49 7.70 16.41
C SER A 95 11.26 8.60 15.20
N GLN A 96 12.36 9.08 14.61
CA GLN A 96 12.31 9.62 13.27
C GLN A 96 11.90 8.44 12.40
N SER A 97 10.61 8.42 12.05
CA SER A 97 10.03 7.51 11.08
C SER A 97 11.01 7.42 9.90
N PRO A 98 11.36 6.21 9.43
CA PRO A 98 12.32 6.05 8.34
C PRO A 98 11.94 6.99 7.22
N ASN A 99 12.95 7.62 6.62
CA ASN A 99 12.81 8.67 5.63
C ASN A 99 12.06 8.11 4.40
N ARG A 100 10.73 8.09 4.48
CA ARG A 100 9.76 7.53 3.53
C ARG A 100 9.64 8.41 2.27
N HIS A 101 10.71 9.07 1.85
CA HIS A 101 10.71 10.01 0.74
C HIS A 101 10.41 9.34 -0.61
N TYR A 102 10.58 8.02 -0.72
CA TYR A 102 10.15 7.23 -1.89
C TYR A 102 8.63 7.27 -2.13
N TRP A 103 7.84 7.48 -1.07
CA TRP A 103 6.38 7.45 -1.12
C TRP A 103 5.75 8.83 -1.32
N THR A 104 6.55 9.88 -1.50
CA THR A 104 6.03 11.24 -1.73
C THR A 104 5.46 11.28 -3.15
N VAL A 105 4.14 11.11 -3.26
CA VAL A 105 3.44 11.17 -4.55
C VAL A 105 3.34 12.63 -4.97
N ASP A 106 4.33 13.12 -5.72
CA ASP A 106 4.24 14.42 -6.40
C ASP A 106 3.53 14.23 -7.74
N ALA A 107 2.19 14.28 -7.70
CA ALA A 107 1.36 14.21 -8.89
C ALA A 107 0.28 15.29 -8.80
N SER A 108 0.43 16.34 -9.60
CA SER A 108 -0.44 17.51 -9.61
C SER A 108 -1.92 17.16 -9.75
N LYS A 109 -2.26 16.17 -10.58
CA LYS A 109 -3.65 15.70 -10.76
C LYS A 109 -4.21 14.96 -9.54
N ILE A 110 -3.41 14.11 -8.91
CA ILE A 110 -3.83 13.35 -7.71
C ILE A 110 -4.09 14.34 -6.57
N PHE A 111 -3.20 15.30 -6.40
CA PHE A 111 -3.34 16.35 -5.40
C PHE A 111 -4.57 17.24 -5.67
N TYR A 112 -4.78 17.65 -6.92
CA TYR A 112 -5.95 18.39 -7.34
C TYR A 112 -7.26 17.63 -7.04
N ALA A 113 -7.33 16.34 -7.42
CA ALA A 113 -8.50 15.52 -7.16
C ALA A 113 -8.78 15.42 -5.65
N ALA A 114 -7.77 15.17 -4.83
CA ALA A 114 -7.93 15.13 -3.38
C ALA A 114 -8.42 16.46 -2.79
N ALA A 115 -7.86 17.59 -3.24
CA ALA A 115 -8.28 18.92 -2.82
C ALA A 115 -9.73 19.21 -3.23
N ARG A 116 -10.09 18.93 -4.48
CA ARG A 116 -11.43 19.17 -5.01
C ARG A 116 -12.48 18.28 -4.35
N ILE A 117 -12.16 17.02 -4.06
CA ILE A 117 -13.06 16.12 -3.31
C ILE A 117 -13.38 16.69 -1.92
N ARG A 118 -12.38 17.23 -1.21
CA ARG A 118 -12.61 17.87 0.09
C ARG A 118 -13.51 19.10 -0.02
N GLU A 119 -13.31 19.91 -1.04
CA GLU A 119 -14.13 21.08 -1.31
C GLU A 119 -15.59 20.69 -1.62
N LEU A 120 -15.79 19.74 -2.52
CA LEU A 120 -17.13 19.21 -2.84
C LEU A 120 -17.85 18.67 -1.60
N LYS A 121 -17.14 17.96 -0.71
CA LYS A 121 -17.73 17.50 0.56
C LYS A 121 -18.22 18.67 1.42
N LYS A 122 -17.47 19.78 1.48
CA LYS A 122 -17.88 20.99 2.21
C LYS A 122 -19.08 21.67 1.53
N GLU A 123 -19.06 21.82 0.21
CA GLU A 123 -20.15 22.42 -0.57
C GLU A 123 -21.47 21.66 -0.36
N PHE A 124 -21.44 20.33 -0.42
CA PHE A 124 -22.63 19.49 -0.21
C PHE A 124 -23.12 19.50 1.23
N ALA A 125 -22.21 19.53 2.21
CA ALA A 125 -22.56 19.69 3.61
C ALA A 125 -23.27 21.03 3.85
N HIS A 126 -22.77 22.12 3.24
CA HIS A 126 -23.36 23.44 3.36
C HIS A 126 -24.74 23.52 2.70
N ARG A 127 -24.88 23.03 1.46
CA ARG A 127 -26.17 22.98 0.75
C ARG A 127 -27.24 22.21 1.52
N SER A 128 -26.84 21.12 2.18
CA SER A 128 -27.75 20.31 3.00
C SER A 128 -28.22 21.04 4.27
N ALA A 129 -27.44 21.98 4.80
CA ALA A 129 -27.80 22.78 5.97
C ALA A 129 -28.71 23.97 5.63
N CYS A 130 -28.63 24.53 4.41
CA CYS A 130 -29.40 25.71 4.00
C CYS A 130 -30.81 25.39 3.46
N LEU A 131 -31.06 24.15 3.00
CA LEU A 131 -32.34 23.74 2.43
C LEU A 131 -33.29 23.24 3.53
N GLY A 132 -34.17 24.15 3.97
CA GLY A 132 -35.18 23.91 5.00
C GLY A 132 -36.06 22.66 4.78
N SER A 133 -36.35 22.01 5.92
CA SER A 133 -37.04 20.73 6.13
C SER A 133 -38.47 20.65 5.56
N ASN A 134 -38.65 20.36 4.26
CA ASN A 134 -40.00 20.04 3.75
C ASN A 134 -40.08 18.92 2.68
N GLN A 135 -39.04 18.10 2.50
CA GLN A 135 -39.17 16.83 1.76
C GLN A 135 -38.18 15.79 2.30
N PRO A 136 -38.54 14.49 2.37
CA PRO A 136 -37.61 13.41 2.66
C PRO A 136 -36.72 13.18 1.43
N LYS A 137 -35.79 14.10 1.17
CA LYS A 137 -34.81 13.96 0.09
C LYS A 137 -33.69 13.06 0.60
N LYS A 138 -33.49 11.90 -0.07
CA LYS A 138 -32.34 11.02 0.15
C LYS A 138 -31.08 11.86 0.39
N ALA A 139 -30.39 11.63 1.51
CA ALA A 139 -29.16 12.33 1.84
C ALA A 139 -28.18 12.19 0.67
N ARG A 140 -27.93 13.29 -0.05
CA ARG A 140 -27.06 13.29 -1.22
C ARG A 140 -25.62 13.42 -0.75
N TYR A 141 -24.97 12.27 -0.54
CA TYR A 141 -23.54 12.22 -0.26
C TYR A 141 -22.74 12.41 -1.55
N VAL A 142 -21.54 12.96 -1.42
CA VAL A 142 -20.62 13.09 -2.55
C VAL A 142 -20.04 11.71 -2.84
N LYS A 143 -20.27 11.19 -4.04
CA LYS A 143 -19.75 9.91 -4.50
C LYS A 143 -18.91 10.18 -5.72
N VAL A 144 -17.63 9.86 -5.63
CA VAL A 144 -16.63 10.22 -6.61
C VAL A 144 -15.99 8.98 -7.17
N ILE A 145 -15.89 8.91 -8.50
CA ILE A 145 -15.05 7.94 -9.18
C ILE A 145 -13.75 8.62 -9.58
N ILE A 146 -12.63 7.95 -9.35
CA ILE A 146 -11.35 8.28 -9.99
C ILE A 146 -11.05 7.14 -10.95
N PHE A 147 -11.06 7.46 -12.24
CA PHE A 147 -10.82 6.52 -13.32
C PHE A 147 -9.42 6.70 -13.89
N SER A 148 -8.78 5.57 -14.17
CA SER A 148 -7.54 5.51 -14.93
C SER A 148 -7.41 4.15 -15.63
N GLN A 149 -6.92 4.15 -16.87
CA GLN A 149 -6.51 2.93 -17.59
C GLN A 149 -5.16 2.42 -17.07
N PHE A 150 -4.31 3.29 -16.52
CA PHE A 150 -3.01 2.93 -15.98
C PHE A 150 -3.10 2.48 -14.52
N THR A 151 -2.87 1.19 -14.30
CA THR A 151 -2.88 0.61 -12.95
C THR A 151 -1.91 1.32 -12.00
N GLU A 152 -0.76 1.79 -12.49
CA GLU A 152 0.21 2.56 -11.70
C GLU A 152 -0.39 3.85 -11.12
N ILE A 153 -1.14 4.62 -11.91
CA ILE A 153 -1.77 5.87 -11.46
C ILE A 153 -2.82 5.57 -10.39
N ILE A 154 -3.56 4.47 -10.53
CA ILE A 154 -4.52 4.03 -9.51
C ILE A 154 -3.80 3.74 -8.19
N TRP A 155 -2.69 3.01 -8.22
CA TRP A 155 -1.92 2.70 -7.00
C TRP A 155 -1.31 3.94 -6.35
N ARG A 156 -0.75 4.86 -7.16
CA ARG A 156 -0.24 6.16 -6.65
C ARG A 156 -1.36 6.99 -6.02
N THR A 157 -2.55 6.98 -6.63
CA THR A 157 -3.73 7.67 -6.10
C THR A 157 -4.17 7.06 -4.78
N LYS A 158 -4.26 5.72 -4.71
CA LYS A 158 -4.60 5.00 -3.48
C LYS A 158 -3.67 5.39 -2.33
N LEU A 159 -2.36 5.33 -2.58
CA LEU A 159 -1.34 5.66 -1.60
C LEU A 159 -1.44 7.12 -1.12
N ALA A 160 -1.57 8.07 -2.06
CA ALA A 160 -1.70 9.49 -1.71
C ALA A 160 -2.97 9.76 -0.89
N PHE A 161 -4.07 9.05 -1.19
CA PHE A 161 -5.33 9.20 -0.47
C PHE A 161 -5.26 8.58 0.93
N GLU A 162 -4.58 7.44 1.09
CA GLU A 162 -4.32 6.81 2.38
C GLU A 162 -3.47 7.72 3.29
N GLN A 163 -2.42 8.35 2.75
CA GLN A 163 -1.62 9.35 3.47
C GLN A 163 -2.47 10.53 3.97
N GLN A 164 -3.48 10.92 3.21
CA GLN A 164 -4.41 12.00 3.56
C GLN A 164 -5.66 11.51 4.33
N LYS A 165 -5.70 10.24 4.74
CA LYS A 165 -6.82 9.60 5.46
C LYS A 165 -8.16 9.70 4.72
N ILE A 166 -8.13 9.66 3.39
CA ILE A 166 -9.32 9.63 2.54
C ILE A 166 -9.67 8.16 2.25
N PRO A 167 -10.82 7.63 2.71
CA PRO A 167 -11.19 6.25 2.47
C PRO A 167 -11.55 6.01 1.00
N THR A 168 -10.97 4.97 0.42
CA THR A 168 -11.16 4.57 -0.98
C THR A 168 -11.67 3.13 -1.07
N ALA A 169 -12.53 2.87 -2.06
CA ALA A 169 -12.90 1.52 -2.50
C ALA A 169 -12.16 1.19 -3.80
N ASN A 170 -11.82 -0.09 -3.98
CA ASN A 170 -11.02 -0.53 -5.13
C ASN A 170 -11.84 -1.41 -6.06
N PHE A 171 -11.91 -1.01 -7.32
CA PHE A 171 -12.45 -1.79 -8.43
C PHE A 171 -11.40 -1.96 -9.54
N ILE A 172 -10.38 -2.76 -9.22
CA ILE A 172 -9.16 -2.91 -10.03
C ILE A 172 -9.03 -4.35 -10.50
N THR A 173 -8.50 -4.57 -11.72
CA THR A 173 -8.27 -5.88 -12.37
C THR A 173 -7.66 -6.95 -11.45
N ARG A 174 -6.64 -6.60 -10.66
CA ARG A 174 -5.91 -7.54 -9.79
C ARG A 174 -6.64 -7.95 -8.50
N VAL A 175 -7.85 -7.44 -8.26
CA VAL A 175 -8.66 -7.77 -7.08
C VAL A 175 -9.70 -8.83 -7.42
N ALA A 176 -9.82 -9.85 -6.58
CA ALA A 176 -10.78 -10.94 -6.75
C ALA A 176 -12.22 -10.42 -7.00
N PRO A 177 -12.99 -10.99 -7.95
CA PRO A 177 -14.32 -10.48 -8.33
C PRO A 177 -15.28 -10.30 -7.13
N LYS A 178 -15.30 -11.27 -6.20
CA LYS A 178 -16.13 -11.20 -4.99
C LYS A 178 -15.76 -10.01 -4.09
N ALA A 179 -14.47 -9.72 -3.97
CA ALA A 179 -13.98 -8.60 -3.17
C ALA A 179 -14.32 -7.26 -3.84
N ARG A 180 -14.22 -7.17 -5.18
CA ARG A 180 -14.65 -5.99 -5.95
C ARG A 180 -16.13 -5.67 -5.76
N MET A 181 -17.00 -6.68 -5.87
CA MET A 181 -18.44 -6.52 -5.64
C MET A 181 -18.75 -6.05 -4.22
N ARG A 182 -18.05 -6.60 -3.23
CA ARG A 182 -18.18 -6.16 -1.83
C ARG A 182 -17.73 -4.71 -1.64
N ALA A 183 -16.61 -4.33 -2.25
CA ALA A 183 -16.11 -2.95 -2.20
C ALA A 183 -17.08 -1.97 -2.87
N LEU A 184 -17.66 -2.35 -4.01
CA LEU A 184 -18.67 -1.55 -4.71
C LEU A 184 -19.96 -1.41 -3.89
N LYS A 185 -20.44 -2.51 -3.28
CA LYS A 185 -21.60 -2.49 -2.38
C LYS A 185 -21.36 -1.57 -1.21
N ARG A 186 -20.19 -1.67 -0.56
CA ARG A 186 -19.79 -0.76 0.52
C ARG A 186 -19.71 0.69 0.05
N PHE A 187 -19.15 0.95 -1.12
CA PHE A 187 -19.12 2.29 -1.71
C PHE A 187 -20.53 2.86 -1.95
N ARG A 188 -21.52 2.01 -2.27
CA ARG A 188 -22.91 2.45 -2.42
C ARG A 188 -23.60 2.75 -1.08
N GLU A 189 -23.41 1.88 -0.10
CA GLU A 189 -24.17 1.89 1.17
C GLU A 189 -23.55 2.82 2.23
N ASP A 190 -22.22 2.92 2.29
CA ASP A 190 -21.49 3.62 3.35
C ASP A 190 -21.31 5.12 3.01
N PRO A 191 -21.92 6.06 3.76
CA PRO A 191 -21.76 7.50 3.51
C PRO A 191 -20.34 8.03 3.73
N SER A 192 -19.53 7.35 4.56
CA SER A 192 -18.16 7.76 4.86
C SER A 192 -17.20 7.45 3.71
N LEU A 193 -17.51 6.43 2.91
CA LEU A 193 -16.71 5.99 1.78
C LEU A 193 -17.13 6.75 0.52
N ASN A 194 -16.38 7.82 0.20
CA ASN A 194 -16.78 8.77 -0.84
C ASN A 194 -16.07 8.56 -2.18
N VAL A 195 -15.00 7.74 -2.23
CA VAL A 195 -14.14 7.62 -3.40
C VAL A 195 -14.05 6.16 -3.86
N LEU A 196 -14.26 5.93 -5.15
CA LEU A 196 -14.07 4.65 -5.83
C LEU A 196 -12.94 4.78 -6.85
N LEU A 197 -11.91 3.93 -6.73
CA LEU A 197 -10.86 3.78 -7.72
C LEU A 197 -11.28 2.74 -8.76
N LEU A 198 -11.41 3.18 -10.00
CA LEU A 198 -11.94 2.38 -11.11
C LEU A 198 -10.89 2.20 -12.21
N SER A 199 -10.64 0.95 -12.58
CA SER A 199 -9.84 0.59 -13.77
C SER A 199 -10.74 0.40 -15.00
N GLU A 200 -10.15 0.14 -16.17
CA GLU A 200 -10.83 -0.15 -17.45
C GLU A 200 -11.95 -1.21 -17.35
N MET A 201 -11.88 -2.11 -16.36
CA MET A 201 -12.94 -3.09 -16.05
C MET A 201 -14.30 -2.49 -15.67
N GLY A 202 -14.37 -1.17 -15.44
CA GLY A 202 -15.60 -0.44 -15.13
C GLY A 202 -16.54 -0.21 -16.32
N SER A 203 -16.13 -0.54 -17.55
CA SER A 203 -16.86 -0.26 -18.79
C SER A 203 -18.14 -1.09 -18.99
N HIS A 204 -18.37 -2.14 -18.18
CA HIS A 204 -19.49 -3.06 -18.41
C HIS A 204 -20.27 -3.40 -17.12
N GLY A 205 -21.58 -3.15 -17.14
CA GLY A 205 -22.56 -3.77 -16.25
C GLY A 205 -22.63 -3.25 -14.80
N LEU A 206 -22.01 -2.10 -14.49
CA LEU A 206 -22.10 -1.48 -13.16
C LEU A 206 -23.15 -0.36 -13.13
N ASP A 207 -24.08 -0.44 -12.19
CA ASP A 207 -24.99 0.67 -11.90
C ASP A 207 -24.27 1.72 -11.05
N LEU A 208 -23.76 2.76 -11.72
CA LEU A 208 -23.04 3.89 -11.13
C LEU A 208 -23.89 5.18 -11.10
N SER A 209 -25.20 5.06 -11.27
CA SER A 209 -26.15 6.20 -11.33
C SER A 209 -26.16 7.08 -10.08
N PHE A 210 -25.67 6.57 -8.95
CA PHE A 210 -25.59 7.28 -7.68
C PHE A 210 -24.31 8.13 -7.51
N VAL A 211 -23.38 8.05 -8.46
CA VAL A 211 -22.13 8.81 -8.46
C VAL A 211 -22.39 10.26 -8.85
N THR A 212 -21.78 11.19 -8.12
CA THR A 212 -21.99 12.62 -8.36
C THR A 212 -20.89 13.23 -9.23
N HIS A 213 -19.66 12.73 -9.14
CA HIS A 213 -18.52 13.27 -9.89
C HIS A 213 -17.60 12.15 -10.38
N VAL A 214 -16.99 12.36 -11.54
CA VAL A 214 -15.98 11.48 -12.12
C VAL A 214 -14.73 12.30 -12.41
N PHE A 215 -13.58 11.85 -11.92
CA PHE A 215 -12.27 12.40 -12.26
C PHE A 215 -11.56 11.43 -13.18
N LEU A 216 -11.19 11.93 -14.36
CA LEU A 216 -10.37 11.21 -15.33
C LEU A 216 -8.92 11.64 -15.13
N MET A 217 -8.04 10.70 -14.81
CA MET A 217 -6.62 11.00 -14.55
C MET A 217 -5.83 11.23 -15.85
N GLU A 218 -6.36 10.76 -16.97
CA GLU A 218 -5.83 10.92 -18.33
C GLU A 218 -6.97 11.14 -19.32
N GLN A 219 -6.63 11.67 -20.49
CA GLN A 219 -7.58 11.75 -21.60
C GLN A 219 -7.87 10.33 -22.09
N ILE A 220 -9.15 10.02 -22.27
CA ILE A 220 -9.56 8.75 -22.86
C ILE A 220 -9.46 8.93 -24.37
N TRP A 221 -8.55 8.21 -25.02
CA TRP A 221 -8.33 8.33 -26.47
C TRP A 221 -9.47 7.72 -27.29
N ASP A 222 -10.28 6.86 -26.67
CA ASP A 222 -11.46 6.28 -27.27
C ASP A 222 -12.70 7.14 -26.97
N LYS A 223 -13.15 7.89 -27.98
CA LYS A 223 -14.32 8.79 -27.91
C LYS A 223 -15.63 8.05 -27.58
N SER A 224 -15.62 6.72 -27.62
CA SER A 224 -16.75 5.84 -27.30
C SER A 224 -17.00 5.69 -25.79
N LEU A 225 -16.04 6.06 -24.94
CA LEU A 225 -16.09 5.90 -23.47
C LEU A 225 -16.40 7.21 -22.71
N GLU A 226 -16.50 8.35 -23.40
CA GLU A 226 -16.81 9.66 -22.79
C GLU A 226 -18.32 9.97 -22.70
N GLN A 227 -19.19 9.15 -23.31
CA GLN A 227 -20.65 9.37 -23.36
C GLN A 227 -21.42 8.65 -22.26
#